data_AF-A0A2H9TKS8-F1
#
_entry.id   AF-A0A2H9TKS8-F1
#
_cell.length_a   1.000
_cell.length_b   1.000
_cell.length_c   1.000
_cell.angle_alpha   90.00
_cell.angle_beta   90.00
_cell.angle_gamma   90.00
#
_symmetry.space_group_name_H-M   'P 1'
#
loop_
_entity.id
_entity.type
_entity.pdbx_description
1 polymer ?
#
loop_
_entity_poly.entity_id
_entity_poly.type
_entity_poly.pdbx_seq_one_letter_code
_entity_poly.pdbx_strand_id
1 'polypeptide(L)'
;MEEKAKSRFSSLDVRAATVELKPSLVGAHLQNIYDMNSRTYLLKFTKKDAKVLLLIESGVRIHSTRFDRENPNVLPSAFAGKLRKHLRERRLTKFEQLGFDRVVHFEFGHDTRPEQTFHLFLELYAMVHAMCFVSYF
;
A
#
# COMPACT_ATOMS: atom_id res chain seq x y z
N MET A 1 27.67 -9.66 -16.65
CA MET A 1 26.33 -9.84 -17.24
C MET A 1 25.38 -8.99 -16.40
N GLU A 2 25.02 -7.82 -16.91
CA GLU A 2 24.15 -6.88 -16.21
C GLU A 2 22.71 -7.41 -16.33
N GLU A 3 22.17 -7.90 -15.21
CA GLU A 3 20.80 -8.38 -15.13
C GLU A 3 19.88 -7.18 -15.38
N LYS A 4 19.26 -7.15 -16.56
CA LYS A 4 18.38 -6.07 -17.00
C LYS A 4 17.18 -6.05 -16.04
N ALA A 5 17.21 -5.19 -15.04
CA ALA A 5 16.15 -5.08 -14.03
C ALA A 5 14.80 -4.95 -14.73
N LYS A 6 13.89 -5.92 -14.49
CA LYS A 6 12.52 -5.88 -15.03
C LYS A 6 11.89 -4.54 -14.62
N SER A 7 11.70 -3.67 -15.62
CA SER A 7 11.26 -2.29 -15.40
C SER A 7 9.84 -2.18 -14.84
N ARG A 8 9.01 -3.24 -14.92
CA ARG A 8 7.63 -3.27 -14.45
C ARG A 8 7.21 -4.67 -14.05
N PHE A 9 6.47 -4.78 -12.94
CA PHE A 9 5.84 -6.03 -12.53
C PHE A 9 4.76 -6.41 -13.54
N SER A 10 4.85 -7.65 -14.04
CA SER A 10 3.75 -8.32 -14.73
C SER A 10 2.65 -8.72 -13.73
N SER A 11 1.49 -9.14 -14.23
CA SER A 11 0.42 -9.65 -13.35
C SER A 11 0.88 -10.81 -12.46
N LEU A 12 1.74 -11.69 -12.98
CA LEU A 12 2.33 -12.79 -12.21
C LEU A 12 3.29 -12.28 -11.13
N ASP A 13 4.10 -11.27 -11.44
CA ASP A 13 5.00 -10.66 -10.45
C ASP A 13 4.19 -9.96 -9.34
N VAL A 14 3.07 -9.30 -9.70
CA VAL A 14 2.12 -8.73 -8.71
C VAL A 14 1.52 -9.83 -7.83
N ARG A 15 1.07 -10.94 -8.43
CA ARG A 15 0.53 -12.09 -7.67
C ARG A 15 1.53 -12.61 -6.67
N ALA A 16 2.77 -12.83 -7.10
CA ALA A 16 3.85 -13.32 -6.25
C ALA A 16 4.12 -12.36 -5.09
N ALA A 17 4.29 -11.06 -5.40
CA ALA A 17 4.53 -10.03 -4.38
C ALA A 17 3.36 -9.93 -3.39
N THR A 18 2.12 -10.00 -3.86
CA THR A 18 0.95 -9.95 -2.98
C THR A 18 0.90 -11.15 -2.04
N VAL A 19 1.17 -12.36 -2.54
CA VAL A 19 1.22 -13.58 -1.72
C VAL A 19 2.33 -13.51 -0.67
N GLU A 20 3.50 -13.02 -1.05
CA GLU A 20 4.66 -12.87 -0.15
C GLU A 20 4.39 -11.86 0.98
N LEU A 21 3.78 -10.71 0.65
CA LEU A 21 3.56 -9.62 1.61
C LEU A 21 2.35 -9.84 2.51
N LYS A 22 1.37 -10.65 2.09
CA LYS A 22 0.10 -10.85 2.82
C LYS A 22 0.28 -11.25 4.30
N PRO A 23 1.16 -12.19 4.68
CA PRO A 23 1.30 -12.62 6.08
C PRO A 23 1.81 -11.52 7.02
N SER A 24 2.66 -10.63 6.51
CA SER A 24 3.23 -9.52 7.29
C SER A 24 2.28 -8.33 7.37
N LEU A 25 1.50 -8.07 6.30
CA LEU A 25 0.60 -6.91 6.21
C LEU A 25 -0.78 -7.15 6.83
N VAL A 26 -1.41 -8.30 6.60
CA VAL A 26 -2.78 -8.54 7.08
C VAL A 26 -2.81 -8.59 8.60
N GLY A 27 -3.71 -7.83 9.20
CA GLY A 27 -3.83 -7.60 10.63
C GLY A 27 -2.88 -6.54 11.19
N ALA A 28 -2.05 -5.90 10.36
CA ALA A 28 -1.23 -4.77 10.76
C ALA A 28 -2.00 -3.45 10.70
N HIS A 29 -1.66 -2.52 11.58
CA HIS A 29 -2.22 -1.16 11.61
C HIS A 29 -1.37 -0.20 10.80
N LEU A 30 -1.99 0.57 9.92
CA LEU A 30 -1.31 1.60 9.13
C LEU A 30 -0.98 2.81 10.01
N GLN A 31 0.30 2.98 10.35
CA GLN A 31 0.77 4.05 11.23
C GLN A 31 0.93 5.38 10.49
N ASN A 32 1.52 5.33 9.30
CA ASN A 32 1.81 6.52 8.52
C ASN A 32 1.96 6.19 7.04
N ILE A 33 1.81 7.20 6.19
CA ILE A 33 1.98 7.11 4.74
C ILE A 33 2.93 8.23 4.34
N TYR A 34 4.16 7.94 3.95
CA TYR A 34 5.11 8.95 3.48
C TYR A 34 5.01 9.11 1.97
N ASP A 35 5.16 10.35 1.53
CA ASP A 35 5.19 10.72 0.12
C ASP A 35 6.66 11.01 -0.24
N MET A 36 7.28 10.09 -0.97
CA MET A 36 8.72 10.17 -1.27
C MET A 36 8.96 10.95 -2.56
N ASN A 37 8.08 10.77 -3.54
CA ASN A 37 8.06 11.50 -4.81
C ASN A 37 6.68 11.30 -5.47
N SER A 38 6.43 11.98 -6.60
CA SER A 38 5.14 11.96 -7.31
C SER A 38 4.63 10.57 -7.75
N ARG A 39 5.45 9.51 -7.63
CA ARG A 39 5.11 8.13 -7.99
C ARG A 39 5.39 7.12 -6.87
N THR A 40 5.93 7.54 -5.74
CA THR A 40 6.45 6.61 -4.72
C THR A 40 5.91 6.94 -3.35
N TYR A 41 5.19 5.98 -2.78
CA TYR A 41 4.62 6.06 -1.45
C TYR A 41 5.26 5.00 -0.55
N LEU A 42 5.48 5.36 0.71
CA LEU A 42 5.95 4.43 1.72
C LEU A 42 4.88 4.30 2.81
N LEU A 43 4.28 3.13 2.95
CA LEU A 43 3.28 2.86 3.97
C LEU A 43 3.94 2.15 5.14
N LYS A 44 3.82 2.72 6.34
CA LYS A 44 4.39 2.18 7.57
C LYS A 44 3.30 1.45 8.33
N PHE A 45 3.45 0.13 8.46
CA PHE A 45 2.55 -0.73 9.20
C PHE A 45 3.21 -1.23 10.50
N THR A 46 2.38 -1.45 11.52
CA THR A 46 2.81 -2.06 12.79
C THR A 46 1.90 -3.24 13.14
N LYS A 47 2.49 -4.37 13.54
CA LYS A 47 1.77 -5.58 13.96
C LYS A 47 2.48 -6.21 15.15
N LYS A 48 1.89 -6.13 16.36
CA LYS A 48 2.36 -6.82 17.58
C LYS A 48 3.90 -6.78 17.79
N ASP A 49 4.53 -5.62 17.61
CA ASP A 49 5.99 -5.37 17.70
C ASP A 49 6.83 -5.53 16.42
N ALA A 50 6.24 -6.01 15.32
CA ALA A 50 6.88 -5.96 14.01
C ALA A 50 6.52 -4.68 13.26
N LYS A 51 7.51 -4.01 12.67
CA LYS A 51 7.33 -2.90 11.74
C LYS A 51 7.51 -3.41 10.31
N VAL A 52 6.56 -3.07 9.44
CA VAL A 52 6.62 -3.40 8.02
C VAL A 52 6.55 -2.09 7.24
N LEU A 53 7.59 -1.79 6.48
CA LEU A 53 7.60 -0.66 5.56
C LEU A 53 7.29 -1.19 4.16
N LEU A 54 6.18 -0.75 3.59
CA LEU A 54 5.73 -1.14 2.26
C LEU A 54 6.03 -0.01 1.29
N LEU A 55 6.96 -0.23 0.37
CA LEU A 55 7.26 0.70 -0.71
C LEU A 55 6.36 0.40 -1.90
N ILE A 56 5.66 1.43 -2.35
CA ILE A 56 4.76 1.40 -3.50
C ILE A 56 5.33 2.34 -4.54
N GLU A 57 5.75 1.80 -5.68
CA GLU A 57 6.15 2.55 -6.85
C GLU A 57 5.09 2.39 -7.95
N SER A 58 4.40 3.49 -8.21
CA SER A 58 3.36 3.62 -9.22
C SER A 58 3.75 3.01 -10.56
N GLY A 59 2.95 2.07 -11.05
CA GLY A 59 3.16 1.50 -12.38
C GLY A 59 4.42 0.65 -12.52
N VAL A 60 5.13 0.36 -11.42
CA VAL A 60 6.41 -0.37 -11.42
C VAL A 60 6.34 -1.58 -10.49
N ARG A 61 6.26 -1.40 -9.17
CA ARG A 61 6.42 -2.48 -8.19
C ARG A 61 5.83 -2.16 -6.81
N ILE A 62 5.62 -3.22 -6.04
CA ILE A 62 5.23 -3.20 -4.63
C ILE A 62 6.10 -4.19 -3.87
N HIS A 63 6.75 -3.76 -2.78
CA HIS A 63 7.61 -4.64 -1.97
C HIS A 63 7.84 -4.07 -0.57
N SER A 64 8.20 -4.93 0.39
CA SER A 64 8.65 -4.50 1.70
C SER A 64 10.09 -4.01 1.66
N THR A 65 10.41 -2.97 2.42
CA THR A 65 11.76 -2.43 2.56
C THR A 65 12.18 -2.37 4.02
N ARG A 66 13.50 -2.41 4.27
CA ARG A 66 14.10 -2.13 5.59
C ARG A 66 14.66 -0.71 5.67
N PHE A 67 14.63 0.03 4.56
CA PHE A 67 15.12 1.40 4.51
C PHE A 67 14.06 2.36 5.03
N ASP A 68 14.25 2.84 6.27
CA ASP A 68 13.43 3.90 6.89
C ASP A 68 13.99 5.28 6.51
N ARG A 69 14.16 5.54 5.21
CA ARG A 69 14.51 6.90 4.74
C ARG A 69 13.27 7.77 4.89
N GLU A 70 13.06 8.30 6.08
CA GLU A 70 12.13 9.40 6.31
C GLU A 70 12.74 10.63 5.60
N ASN A 71 12.10 11.12 4.53
CA ASN A 71 12.37 12.47 4.02
C ASN A 71 11.40 13.41 4.78
N PRO A 72 11.81 14.03 5.92
CA PRO A 72 10.87 14.66 6.83
C PRO A 72 10.39 16.03 6.31
N ASN A 73 11.05 16.56 5.27
CA ASN A 73 10.92 17.96 4.85
C ASN A 73 10.03 18.18 3.61
N VAL A 74 9.29 17.16 3.17
CA VAL A 74 8.39 17.29 2.02
C VAL A 74 6.95 17.32 2.51
N LEU A 75 6.26 18.45 2.23
CA LEU A 75 4.81 18.55 2.42
C LEU A 75 4.14 17.39 1.67
N PRO A 76 3.29 16.58 2.33
CA PRO A 76 2.61 15.48 1.67
C PRO A 76 1.76 16.01 0.52
N SER A 77 1.71 15.30 -0.61
CA SER A 77 0.74 15.63 -1.66
C SER A 77 -0.68 15.63 -1.10
N ALA A 78 -1.58 16.37 -1.75
CA ALA A 78 -3.00 16.38 -1.39
C ALA A 78 -3.60 14.95 -1.38
N PHE A 79 -3.10 14.08 -2.26
CA PHE A 79 -3.47 12.67 -2.30
C PHE A 79 -2.99 11.91 -1.06
N ALA A 80 -1.69 12.00 -0.71
CA ALA A 80 -1.17 11.39 0.51
C ALA A 80 -1.88 11.92 1.77
N GLY A 81 -2.21 13.23 1.80
CA GLY A 81 -2.99 13.84 2.86
C GLY A 81 -4.40 13.23 3.00
N LYS A 82 -5.10 13.01 1.89
CA LYS A 82 -6.41 12.31 1.89
C LYS A 82 -6.29 10.89 2.39
N LEU A 83 -5.28 10.12 1.96
CA LEU A 83 -5.06 8.76 2.46
C LEU A 83 -4.78 8.75 3.96
N ARG A 84 -3.92 9.65 4.46
CA ARG A 84 -3.65 9.78 5.90
C ARG A 84 -4.92 10.09 6.68
N LYS A 85 -5.77 10.99 6.20
CA LYS A 85 -7.04 11.33 6.87
C LYS A 85 -7.98 10.14 6.97
N HIS A 86 -8.01 9.27 5.97
CA HIS A 86 -8.98 8.18 5.91
C HIS A 86 -8.45 6.82 6.35
N LEU A 87 -7.15 6.54 6.28
CA LEU A 87 -6.61 5.18 6.48
C LEU A 87 -5.67 5.05 7.68
N ARG A 88 -5.19 6.17 8.24
CA ARG A 88 -4.29 6.13 9.39
C ARG A 88 -4.95 5.45 10.59
N GLU A 89 -4.16 4.68 11.33
CA GLU A 89 -4.52 3.87 12.49
C GLU A 89 -5.55 2.77 12.20
N ARG A 90 -5.90 2.52 10.93
CA ARG A 90 -6.79 1.44 10.56
C ARG A 90 -6.05 0.12 10.38
N ARG A 91 -6.72 -0.96 10.75
CA ARG A 91 -6.21 -2.32 10.60
C ARG A 91 -6.45 -2.81 9.18
N LEU A 92 -5.41 -3.31 8.51
CA LEU A 92 -5.54 -3.94 7.21
C LEU A 92 -6.22 -5.32 7.38
N THR A 93 -7.45 -5.46 6.90
CA THR A 93 -8.25 -6.70 6.99
C THR A 93 -8.02 -7.59 5.77
N LYS A 94 -7.78 -6.99 4.61
CA LYS A 94 -7.60 -7.72 3.35
C LYS A 94 -6.48 -7.13 2.51
N PHE A 95 -5.73 -8.01 1.85
CA PHE A 95 -4.67 -7.66 0.92
C PHE A 95 -4.60 -8.73 -0.17
N GLU A 96 -4.99 -8.39 -1.39
CA GLU A 96 -5.01 -9.32 -2.52
C GLU A 96 -4.89 -8.62 -3.88
N GLN A 97 -4.62 -9.40 -4.91
CA GLN A 97 -4.70 -8.97 -6.30
C GLN A 97 -6.15 -9.15 -6.78
N LEU A 98 -6.67 -8.19 -7.52
CA LEU A 98 -7.96 -8.36 -8.20
C LEU A 98 -7.81 -9.16 -9.48
N GLY A 99 -8.35 -10.38 -9.50
CA GLY A 99 -8.33 -11.26 -10.67
C GLY A 99 -6.91 -11.53 -11.18
N PHE A 100 -6.70 -11.25 -12.47
CA PHE A 100 -5.40 -11.31 -13.14
C PHE A 100 -4.91 -9.92 -13.58
N ASP A 101 -5.53 -8.85 -13.09
CA ASP A 101 -5.11 -7.48 -13.38
C ASP A 101 -3.96 -7.04 -12.47
N ARG A 102 -3.22 -6.01 -12.88
CA ARG A 102 -2.19 -5.38 -12.06
C ARG A 102 -2.79 -4.39 -11.07
N VAL A 103 -3.81 -4.83 -10.34
CA VAL A 103 -4.52 -4.05 -9.31
C VAL A 103 -4.42 -4.77 -7.98
N VAL A 104 -3.95 -4.05 -6.96
CA VAL A 104 -3.87 -4.55 -5.59
C VAL A 104 -4.97 -3.90 -4.76
N HIS A 105 -5.79 -4.73 -4.13
CA HIS A 105 -6.85 -4.32 -3.22
C HIS A 105 -6.36 -4.40 -1.78
N PHE A 106 -6.40 -3.26 -1.11
CA PHE A 106 -6.25 -3.13 0.32
C PHE A 106 -7.62 -2.84 0.93
N GLU A 107 -7.99 -3.59 1.95
CA GLU A 107 -9.17 -3.31 2.75
C GLU A 107 -8.74 -3.00 4.18
N PHE A 108 -9.25 -1.91 4.71
CA PHE A 108 -8.99 -1.47 6.06
C PHE A 108 -10.30 -1.45 6.85
N GLY A 109 -10.30 -2.14 7.99
CA GLY A 109 -11.40 -2.09 8.95
C GLY A 109 -11.18 -1.02 10.02
N HIS A 110 -12.26 -0.58 10.64
CA HIS A 110 -12.21 0.24 11.84
C HIS A 110 -12.34 -0.63 13.09
N ASP A 111 -11.44 -0.48 14.06
CA ASP A 111 -11.48 -1.30 15.28
C ASP A 111 -12.72 -1.03 16.17
N THR A 112 -13.28 0.17 16.14
CA THR A 112 -14.48 0.56 16.92
C THR A 112 -15.77 0.57 16.09
N ARG A 113 -15.66 0.48 14.76
CA ARG A 113 -16.78 0.51 13.80
C ARG A 113 -16.61 -0.57 12.74
N PRO A 114 -16.75 -1.85 13.10
CA PRO A 114 -16.49 -2.96 12.17
C PRO A 114 -17.36 -2.93 10.91
N GLU A 115 -18.50 -2.23 10.94
CA GLU A 115 -19.39 -1.97 9.80
C GLU A 115 -18.78 -1.01 8.74
N GLN A 116 -17.74 -0.26 9.13
CA GLN A 116 -17.10 0.72 8.27
C GLN A 116 -15.79 0.17 7.69
N THR A 117 -15.77 -0.07 6.38
CA THR A 117 -14.59 -0.55 5.65
C THR A 117 -14.11 0.47 4.62
N PHE A 118 -12.79 0.54 4.47
CA PHE A 118 -12.13 1.44 3.54
C PHE A 118 -11.39 0.59 2.51
N HIS A 119 -11.66 0.86 1.25
CA HIS A 119 -11.09 0.10 0.14
C HIS A 119 -10.13 1.02 -0.60
N LEU A 120 -8.86 0.64 -0.66
CA LEU A 120 -7.84 1.30 -1.46
C LEU A 120 -7.44 0.35 -2.59
N PHE A 121 -7.69 0.78 -3.82
CA PHE A 121 -7.25 0.08 -5.02
C PHE A 121 -6.00 0.75 -5.57
N LEU A 122 -4.94 -0.04 -5.77
CA LEU A 122 -3.69 0.41 -6.34
C LEU A 122 -3.54 -0.17 -7.75
N GLU A 123 -3.62 0.69 -8.76
CA GLU A 123 -3.39 0.32 -10.15
C GLU A 123 -1.90 0.48 -10.52
N LEU A 124 -1.28 -0.60 -11.00
CA LEU A 124 0.11 -0.61 -11.48
C LEU A 124 0.20 -0.47 -13.02
N TYR A 125 -0.75 0.23 -13.65
CA TYR A 125 -0.78 0.50 -15.09
C TYR A 125 -0.04 1.80 -15.47
N ALA A 126 -0.26 2.89 -14.72
CA ALA A 126 0.31 4.23 -14.96
C ALA A 126 0.47 5.03 -13.63
N MET A 127 0.52 6.37 -13.69
CA MET A 127 0.62 7.25 -12.50
C MET A 127 -0.49 6.90 -11.49
N VAL A 128 -0.21 6.94 -10.17
CA VAL A 128 -1.08 6.35 -9.15
C VAL A 128 -2.47 6.96 -9.24
N HIS A 129 -3.40 6.21 -9.79
CA HIS A 129 -4.81 6.39 -9.55
C HIS A 129 -5.14 5.43 -8.42
N ALA A 130 -5.20 5.96 -7.20
CA ALA A 130 -5.78 5.21 -6.10
C ALA A 130 -7.15 5.78 -5.80
N MET A 131 -8.14 4.92 -5.91
CA MET A 131 -9.52 5.23 -5.57
C MET A 131 -9.75 4.69 -4.16
N CYS A 132 -10.01 5.60 -3.23
CA CYS A 132 -10.39 5.25 -1.86
C CYS A 132 -11.91 5.34 -1.77
N PHE A 133 -12.58 4.21 -1.54
CA PHE A 133 -14.01 4.18 -1.24
C PHE A 133 -14.23 3.85 0.23
N VAL A 134 -15.22 4.50 0.81
CA VAL A 134 -15.74 4.16 2.13
C VAL A 134 -17.06 3.43 1.91
N SER A 135 -17.14 2.20 2.37
CA SER A 135 -18.36 1.41 2.36
C SER A 135 -18.92 1.38 3.78
N TYR A 136 -20.23 1.54 3.91
CA TYR A 136 -20.99 1.29 5.13
C TYR A 136 -21.88 0.09 4.80
N PHE A 137 -21.58 -1.07 5.37
CA PHE A 137 -22.44 -2.25 5.25
C PHE A 137 -23.29 -2.42 6.50
#